data_AF-A0A357LD18-F1
#
_entry.id   AF-A0A357LD18-F1
#
_cell.length_a   1.000
_cell.length_b   1.000
_cell.length_c   1.000
_cell.angle_alpha   90.00
_cell.angle_beta   90.00
_cell.angle_gamma   90.00
#
_symmetry.space_group_name_H-M   'P 1'
#
loop_
_entity.id
_entity.type
_entity.pdbx_description
1 polymer ?
#
loop_
_entity_poly.entity_id
_entity_poly.type
_entity_poly.pdbx_seq_one_letter_code
_entity_poly.pdbx_strand_id
1 'polypeptide(L)' 'MAHPIDIHVGNRVRQRRRLVGMTQHALAEAVNIR' A
#
# COMPACT_ATOMS: atom_id res chain seq x y z
N MET A 1 12.18 13.14 7.29
CA MET A 1 12.12 12.63 5.90
C MET A 1 11.72 11.17 5.97
N ALA A 2 10.88 10.67 5.07
CA ALA A 2 10.53 9.24 5.06
C ALA A 2 11.77 8.40 4.73
N HIS A 3 11.88 7.21 5.33
CA HIS A 3 13.01 6.32 5.06
C HIS A 3 12.95 5.87 3.58
N PRO A 4 14.08 5.73 2.87
CA PRO A 4 14.08 5.26 1.48
C PRO A 4 13.32 3.94 1.26
N ILE A 5 13.34 3.07 2.27
CA ILE A 5 12.59 1.80 2.26
C ILE A 5 11.08 2.05 2.26
N ASP A 6 10.58 2.99 3.06
CA ASP A 6 9.15 3.30 3.14
C ASP A 6 8.62 3.80 1.79
N ILE A 7 9.41 4.62 1.10
CA ILE A 7 9.10 5.13 -0.24
C ILE A 7 9.04 3.96 -1.24
N HIS A 8 10.06 3.09 -1.22
CA HIS A 8 10.11 1.92 -2.11
C HIS A 8 8.92 0.98 -1.89
N VAL A 9 8.65 0.61 -0.63
CA VAL A 9 7.57 -0.31 -0.26
C VAL A 9 6.22 0.31 -0.58
N GLY A 10 6.00 1.57 -0.19
CA GLY A 10 4.75 2.29 -0.45
C GLY A 10 4.41 2.39 -1.94
N ASN A 11 5.40 2.64 -2.80
CA ASN A 11 5.22 2.67 -4.25
C ASN A 11 4.81 1.29 -4.80
N ARG A 12 5.47 0.21 -4.36
CA ARG A 12 5.18 -1.15 -4.80
C ARG A 12 3.80 -1.63 -4.36
N VAL A 13 3.43 -1.38 -3.10
CA VAL A 13 2.10 -1.71 -2.57
C VAL A 13 1.01 -0.96 -3.36
N ARG A 14 1.21 0.33 -3.63
CA ARG A 14 0.27 1.15 -4.42
C ARG A 14 0.11 0.63 -5.85
N GLN A 15 1.20 0.28 -6.53
CA GLN A 15 1.15 -0.28 -7.87
C GLN A 15 0.38 -1.59 -7.90
N ARG A 16 0.70 -2.54 -7.02
CA ARG A 16 0.01 -3.83 -6.93
C ARG A 16 -1.47 -3.66 -6.61
N ARG A 17 -1.80 -2.81 -5.62
CA ARG A 17 -3.18 -2.51 -5.24
C ARG A 17 -4.00 -2.03 -6.45
N ARG A 18 -3.44 -1.15 -7.28
CA ARG A 18 -4.09 -0.67 -8.51
C ARG A 18 -4.25 -1.79 -9.56
N LEU A 19 -3.22 -2.60 -9.78
CA LEU A 19 -3.25 -3.69 -10.76
C LEU A 19 -4.33 -4.75 -10.44
N VAL A 20 -4.56 -5.02 -9.16
CA VAL A 20 -5.58 -6.01 -8.73
C VAL A 20 -6.96 -5.40 -8.47
N GLY A 21 -7.16 -4.11 -8.77
CA GLY A 21 -8.44 -3.42 -8.54
C GLY A 21 -8.84 -3.26 -7.06
N MET A 22 -7.89 -3.32 -6.13
CA MET A 22 -8.16 -3.23 -4.69
C MET A 22 -8.25 -1.76 -4.23
N THR A 23 -9.22 -1.46 -3.36
CA THR A 23 -9.34 -0.11 -2.77
C THR A 23 -8.34 0.08 -1.63
N GLN A 24 -8.05 1.34 -1.27
CA GLN A 24 -7.18 1.62 -0.11
C GLN A 24 -7.79 1.10 1.20
N HIS A 25 -9.12 1.17 1.32
CA HIS A 25 -9.86 0.68 2.50
C HIS A 25 -9.75 -0.84 2.64
N ALA A 26 -9.99 -1.60 1.57
CA ALA A 26 -9.84 -3.05 1.59
C ALA A 26 -8.39 -3.49 1.91
N LEU A 27 -7.39 -2.75 1.46
CA LEU A 27 -6.00 -2.99 1.85
C LEU A 27 -5.80 -2.75 3.36
N ALA A 28 -6.38 -1.67 3.90
CA ALA A 28 -6.27 -1.34 5.31
C ALA A 28 -6.91 -2.42 6.21
N GLU A 29 -8.08 -2.92 5.82
CA GLU A 29 -8.73 -4.06 6.49
C GLU A 29 -7.87 -5.33 6.43
N ALA A 30 -7.31 -5.66 5.27
CA ALA A 30 -6.50 -6.86 5.07
C ALA A 30 -5.20 -6.90 5.89
N VAL A 31 -4.65 -5.73 6.25
CA VAL A 31 -3.43 -5.62 7.08
C VAL A 31 -3.71 -5.10 8.49
N ASN A 32 -4.98 -4.98 8.86
CA ASN A 32 -5.44 -4.57 10.18
C ASN A 32 -4.89 -3.19 10.63
N ILE A 33 -4.97 -2.21 9.73
CA ILE A 33 -4.62 -0.80 9.99
C ILE A 33 -5.83 0.10 9.71
N ARG A 34 -5.90 1.25 10.38
CA ARG A 34 -7.03 2.20 10.31
C ARG A 34 -6.70 3.42 9.48
#